data_AF-A0A7X3GHT9-F1
#
_entry.id   AF-A0A7X3GHT9-F1
#
_cell.length_a   1.000
_cell.length_b   1.000
_cell.length_c   1.000
_cell.angle_alpha   90.00
_cell.angle_beta   90.00
_cell.angle_gamma   90.00
#
_symmetry.space_group_name_H-M   'P 1'
#
loop_
_entity.id
_entity.type
_entity.pdbx_description
1 polymer ?
#
loop_
_entity_poly.entity_id
_entity_poly.type
_entity_poly.pdbx_seq_one_letter_code
_entity_poly.pdbx_strand_id
1 'polypeptide(L)'
;MVKKKTNTSKPQEIKCIKYNQDDILEILTEFLAKKMGLGTFYSKALLLGTPGKDLRLLAVLGELDDDEKIESVNLDELDKNMDFNGTH
;
A
#
# COMPACT_ATOMS: atom_id res chain seq x y z
N MET A 1 22.41 42.49 32.10
CA MET A 1 22.15 41.05 32.35
C MET A 1 21.20 40.54 31.27
N VAL A 2 21.70 39.84 30.25
CA VAL A 2 20.89 39.35 29.12
C VAL A 2 20.33 37.97 29.46
N LYS A 3 19.00 37.84 29.56
CA LYS A 3 18.32 36.57 29.78
C LYS A 3 18.40 35.73 28.50
N LYS A 4 19.19 34.65 28.51
CA LYS A 4 19.17 33.62 27.44
C LYS A 4 17.80 32.95 27.43
N LYS A 5 17.04 33.11 26.35
CA LYS A 5 15.86 32.27 26.06
C LYS A 5 16.37 30.90 25.65
N THR A 6 16.17 29.89 26.50
CA THR A 6 16.42 28.49 26.17
C THR A 6 15.35 28.03 25.18
N ASN A 7 15.73 27.88 23.91
CA ASN A 7 14.91 27.19 22.92
C ASN A 7 15.03 25.69 23.18
N THR A 8 14.14 25.14 24.01
CA THR A 8 14.01 23.69 24.16
C THR A 8 13.02 23.21 23.12
N SER A 9 13.51 22.87 21.91
CA SER A 9 12.71 22.07 20.97
C SER A 9 12.38 20.74 21.66
N LYS A 10 11.10 20.43 21.83
CA LYS A 10 10.66 19.12 22.32
C LYS A 10 11.35 18.04 21.47
N PRO A 11 11.98 17.01 22.08
CA PRO A 11 12.49 15.89 21.30
C PRO A 11 11.35 15.30 20.48
N GLN A 12 11.57 15.11 19.17
CA GLN A 12 10.58 14.44 18.32
C GLN A 12 10.34 13.06 18.90
N GLU A 13 9.09 12.81 19.31
CA GLU A 13 8.67 11.54 19.89
C GLU A 13 8.77 10.46 18.80
N ILE A 14 9.59 9.44 19.05
CA ILE A 14 9.70 8.28 18.16
C ILE A 14 8.38 7.51 18.23
N LYS A 15 7.74 7.30 17.08
CA LYS A 15 6.51 6.51 16.98
C LYS A 15 6.81 5.12 16.46
N CYS A 16 6.33 4.10 17.17
CA CYS A 16 6.34 2.71 16.72
C CYS A 16 4.96 2.35 16.16
N ILE A 17 4.93 1.85 14.93
CA ILE A 17 3.70 1.41 14.26
C ILE A 17 3.92 -0.02 13.78
N LYS A 18 2.92 -0.89 13.94
CA LYS A 18 2.95 -2.27 13.50
C LYS A 18 1.68 -2.55 12.72
N TYR A 19 1.85 -2.82 11.43
CA TYR A 19 0.76 -3.16 10.52
C TYR A 19 0.59 -4.67 10.44
N ASN A 20 -0.66 -5.12 10.43
CA ASN A 20 -1.02 -6.46 10.03
C ASN A 20 -1.16 -6.53 8.48
N GLN A 21 -1.57 -7.69 7.96
CA GLN A 21 -1.73 -7.86 6.52
C GLN A 21 -2.80 -6.93 5.93
N ASP A 22 -3.96 -6.82 6.58
CA ASP A 22 -5.09 -6.03 6.10
C ASP A 22 -4.72 -4.54 6.05
N ASP A 23 -4.04 -4.03 7.09
CA ASP A 23 -3.51 -2.67 7.15
C ASP A 23 -2.58 -2.40 5.95
N ILE A 24 -1.68 -3.34 5.64
CA ILE A 24 -0.73 -3.20 4.52
C ILE A 24 -1.49 -3.18 3.19
N LEU A 25 -2.45 -4.08 3.01
CA LEU A 25 -3.24 -4.17 1.79
C LEU A 25 -4.04 -2.89 1.56
N GLU A 26 -4.76 -2.39 2.57
CA GLU A 26 -5.55 -1.16 2.51
C GLU A 26 -4.67 0.04 2.13
N ILE A 27 -3.57 0.26 2.85
CA ILE A 27 -2.66 1.38 2.59
C ILE A 27 -2.13 1.36 1.16
N LEU A 28 -1.74 0.18 0.65
CA LEU A 28 -1.17 0.04 -0.68
C LEU A 28 -2.22 0.17 -1.77
N THR A 29 -3.42 -0.40 -1.60
CA THR A 29 -4.50 -0.27 -2.60
C THR A 29 -5.02 1.15 -2.66
N GLU A 30 -5.20 1.85 -1.53
CA GLU A 30 -5.56 3.28 -1.51
C GLU A 30 -4.51 4.15 -2.20
N PHE A 31 -3.22 3.89 -1.92
CA PHE A 31 -2.13 4.60 -2.58
C PHE A 31 -2.16 4.39 -4.10
N LEU A 32 -2.36 3.15 -4.56
CA LEU A 32 -2.44 2.82 -5.98
C LEU A 32 -3.67 3.45 -6.63
N ALA A 33 -4.84 3.37 -6.00
CA ALA A 33 -6.08 3.98 -6.49
C ALA A 33 -5.91 5.48 -6.69
N LYS A 34 -5.33 6.17 -5.69
CA LYS A 34 -5.01 7.59 -5.80
C LYS A 34 -4.00 7.89 -6.91
N LYS A 35 -2.96 7.06 -7.07
CA LYS A 35 -1.97 7.20 -8.16
C LYS A 35 -2.61 7.04 -9.54
N MET A 36 -3.63 6.18 -9.66
CA MET A 36 -4.40 5.95 -10.88
C MET A 36 -5.50 6.98 -11.11
N GLY A 37 -5.81 7.83 -10.13
CA GLY A 37 -6.87 8.83 -10.21
C GLY A 37 -8.28 8.26 -10.02
N LEU A 38 -8.40 7.08 -9.43
CA LEU A 38 -9.69 6.47 -9.11
C LEU A 38 -10.34 7.21 -7.93
N GLY A 39 -11.61 7.55 -8.06
CA GLY A 39 -12.39 8.22 -7.02
C GLY A 39 -12.92 7.21 -6.00
N THR A 40 -13.93 6.44 -6.41
CA THR A 40 -14.45 5.31 -5.66
C THR A 40 -14.08 4.05 -6.40
N PHE A 41 -13.37 3.13 -5.76
CA PHE A 41 -12.77 1.99 -6.44
C PHE A 41 -13.17 0.66 -5.79
N TYR A 42 -13.10 -0.40 -6.58
CA TYR A 42 -13.07 -1.75 -6.09
C TYR A 42 -11.65 -2.31 -6.29
N SER A 43 -11.20 -3.18 -5.39
CA SER A 43 -9.88 -3.79 -5.52
C SER A 43 -9.84 -5.21 -4.98
N LYS A 44 -8.99 -6.02 -5.60
CA LYS A 44 -8.61 -7.35 -5.13
C LYS A 44 -7.10 -7.42 -5.07
N ALA A 45 -6.54 -7.69 -3.89
CA ALA A 45 -5.10 -7.66 -3.69
C ALA A 45 -4.63 -8.77 -2.75
N LEU A 46 -3.38 -9.19 -2.95
CA LEU A 46 -2.75 -10.25 -2.17
C LEU A 46 -1.26 -9.97 -1.98
N LEU A 47 -0.74 -10.26 -0.79
CA LEU A 47 0.69 -10.33 -0.52
C LEU A 47 1.17 -11.76 -0.76
N LEU A 48 2.19 -11.90 -1.59
CA LEU A 48 2.78 -13.17 -1.98
C LEU A 48 4.27 -13.21 -1.64
N GLY A 49 4.83 -14.41 -1.54
CA GLY A 49 6.26 -14.64 -1.28
C GLY A 49 6.65 -14.53 0.19
N THR A 50 7.96 -14.48 0.44
CA THR A 50 8.56 -14.46 1.77
C THR A 50 9.16 -13.09 2.07
N PRO A 51 8.88 -12.48 3.24
CA PRO A 51 9.52 -11.23 3.67
C PRO A 51 11.06 -11.29 3.57
N GLY A 52 11.63 -10.27 2.93
CA GLY A 52 13.08 -10.13 2.74
C GLY A 52 13.70 -11.02 1.66
N LYS A 53 12.90 -11.76 0.88
CA LYS A 53 13.38 -12.59 -0.24
C LYS A 53 12.70 -12.22 -1.55
N ASP A 54 11.39 -12.47 -1.63
CA ASP A 54 10.58 -12.37 -2.85
C ASP A 54 9.17 -11.83 -2.56
N LEU A 55 9.04 -11.07 -1.46
CA LEU A 55 7.80 -10.42 -1.08
C LEU A 55 7.33 -9.47 -2.18
N ARG A 56 6.06 -9.61 -2.56
CA ARG A 56 5.44 -8.78 -3.59
C ARG A 56 3.96 -8.58 -3.29
N LEU A 57 3.45 -7.43 -3.72
CA LEU A 57 2.03 -7.15 -3.77
C LEU A 57 1.56 -7.41 -5.20
N LEU A 58 0.47 -8.15 -5.33
CA LEU A 58 -0.31 -8.17 -6.55
C LEU A 58 -1.66 -7.52 -6.25
N ALA A 59 -2.02 -6.48 -7.00
CA ALA A 59 -3.26 -5.76 -6.81
C ALA A 59 -3.93 -5.48 -8.15
N VAL A 60 -5.23 -5.73 -8.21
CA VAL A 60 -6.11 -5.38 -9.32
C VAL A 60 -7.06 -4.32 -8.80
N LEU A 61 -7.15 -3.19 -9.50
CA LEU A 61 -7.96 -2.05 -9.13
C LEU A 61 -8.77 -1.59 -10.34
N GLY A 62 -9.97 -1.09 -10.10
CA GLY A 62 -10.82 -0.44 -11.09
C GLY A 62 -11.90 0.38 -10.42
N GLU A 63 -12.76 0.99 -11.22
CA GLU A 63 -13.93 1.71 -10.71
C GLU A 63 -14.91 0.71 -10.04
N LEU A 64 -15.84 1.20 -9.22
CA LEU A 64 -16.82 0.34 -8.55
C LEU A 64 -17.63 -0.55 -9.52
N ASP A 65 -17.95 -0.05 -10.71
CA ASP A 65 -18.75 -0.77 -11.70
C ASP A 65 -17.98 -1.93 -12.37
N ASP A 66 -16.68 -2.09 -12.08
CA ASP A 66 -15.86 -3.20 -12.56
C ASP A 66 -15.71 -4.32 -11.51
N ASP A 67 -16.47 -4.28 -10.41
CA ASP A 67 -16.41 -5.24 -9.30
C ASP A 67 -16.50 -6.71 -9.75
N GLU A 68 -17.48 -7.08 -10.58
CA GLU A 68 -17.63 -8.45 -11.09
C GLU A 68 -16.39 -8.91 -11.86
N LYS A 69 -15.79 -8.01 -12.67
CA LYS A 69 -14.59 -8.32 -13.45
C LYS A 69 -13.39 -8.50 -12.53
N ILE A 70 -13.20 -7.60 -11.58
CA ILE A 70 -12.09 -7.64 -10.62
C ILE A 70 -12.18 -8.90 -9.76
N GLU A 71 -13.38 -9.26 -9.30
CA GLU A 71 -13.59 -10.45 -8.48
C GLU A 71 -13.30 -11.74 -9.25
N SER A 72 -13.59 -11.76 -10.55
CA SER A 72 -13.27 -12.91 -11.43
C SER A 72 -11.78 -13.13 -11.67
N VAL A 73 -10.92 -12.15 -11.37
CA VAL A 73 -9.47 -12.28 -11.60
C VAL A 73 -8.85 -13.29 -10.63
N ASN A 74 -8.13 -14.24 -11.20
CA ASN A 74 -7.29 -15.19 -10.47
C ASN A 74 -5.89 -14.59 -10.24
N LEU A 75 -5.64 -14.15 -9.00
CA LEU A 75 -4.36 -13.53 -8.63
C LEU A 75 -3.18 -14.50 -8.69
N ASP A 76 -3.36 -15.78 -8.39
CA ASP A 76 -2.27 -16.77 -8.45
C ASP A 76 -1.82 -17.05 -9.89
N GLU A 77 -2.75 -17.02 -10.84
CA GLU A 77 -2.43 -17.16 -12.26
C GLU A 77 -1.79 -15.89 -12.81
N LEU A 78 -2.28 -14.71 -12.39
CA LEU A 78 -1.71 -13.44 -12.80
C LEU A 78 -0.26 -13.29 -12.30
N ASP A 79 0.03 -13.67 -11.05
CA ASP A 79 1.39 -13.65 -10.48
C ASP A 79 2.40 -14.49 -11.30
N LYS A 80 1.97 -15.64 -11.81
CA LYS A 80 2.84 -16.55 -12.58
C LYS A 80 3.15 -16.04 -13.98
N ASN A 81 2.28 -15.21 -14.55
CA ASN A 81 2.31 -14.83 -15.96
C ASN A 81 2.59 -13.34 -16.18
N MET A 82 2.69 -12.55 -15.11
CA MET A 82 2.92 -11.11 -15.18
C MET A 82 4.33 -10.77 -14.72
N ASP A 83 5.05 -10.00 -15.53
CA ASP A 83 6.31 -9.39 -15.11
C ASP A 83 6.08 -8.27 -14.10
N PHE A 84 7.10 -7.99 -13.28
CA PHE A 84 7.06 -6.83 -12.39
C PHE A 84 6.95 -5.53 -13.19
N ASN A 85 5.95 -4.72 -12.83
CA ASN A 85 5.65 -3.44 -13.48
C ASN A 85 5.65 -2.25 -12.48
N GLY A 86 6.29 -2.43 -11.32
CA GLY A 86 6.55 -1.38 -10.35
C GLY A 86 7.57 -0.36 -10.85
N THR A 87 7.54 0.86 -10.31
CA THR A 87 8.35 2.01 -10.79
C THR A 87 9.58 2.34 -9.92
N HIS A 88 9.91 1.50 -8.94
CA HIS A 88 11.00 1.70 -7.98
C HIS A 88 11.82 0.42 -7.87
#